data_AF-A0A8T8KIV9-F1
#
_entry.id   AF-A0A8T8KIV9-F1
#
_cell.length_a   1.000
_cell.length_b   1.000
_cell.length_c   1.000
_cell.angle_alpha   90.00
_cell.angle_beta   90.00
_cell.angle_gamma   90.00
#
_symmetry.space_group_name_H-M   'P 1'
#
loop_
_entity.id
_entity.type
_entity.pdbx_description
1 polymer ?
#
loop_
_entity_poly.entity_id
_entity_poly.type
_entity_poly.pdbx_seq_one_letter_code
_entity_poly.pdbx_strand_id
1 'polypeptide(L)'
;MSGSRAWMVRAGNDNELIDQFSEQDWIAIGWSEMGNLSELNSREAVKSKYQDEHPKQSPHKVGVNGGQLHRFTNIIDQGDLILSYDKSVREYLVGTVTGPYEYKPEDVIEDYPHIRRIEWVDQIDRDEFSRPARNTLGSTLTVFSLDDIREEIEEIRSGTRRTDEPETSEEGGEDQPPFHKDVESRADELISDHIAHIDAEEMEDLTAALLEAMGYHAQTTEAGADHGIDVEAHPDSLGFEDPAVLNRC
;
A
#
# COMPACT_ATOMS: atom_id res chain seq x y z
N MET A 1 -18.52 -25.72 -2.04
CA MET A 1 -18.06 -24.67 -1.12
C MET A 1 -17.52 -23.59 -2.01
N SER A 2 -18.23 -22.46 -2.14
CA SER A 2 -17.69 -21.33 -2.91
C SER A 2 -16.38 -20.95 -2.23
N GLY A 3 -15.27 -20.95 -2.96
CA GLY A 3 -13.98 -20.57 -2.38
C GLY A 3 -14.12 -19.18 -1.77
N SER A 4 -13.70 -19.03 -0.51
CA SER A 4 -13.55 -17.73 0.14
C SER A 4 -12.63 -16.87 -0.73
N ARG A 5 -13.01 -15.62 -1.03
CA ARG A 5 -12.23 -14.73 -1.90
C ARG A 5 -11.14 -14.02 -1.12
N ALA A 6 -10.14 -13.51 -1.83
CA ALA A 6 -9.11 -12.66 -1.25
C ALA A 6 -9.22 -11.23 -1.79
N TRP A 7 -9.06 -10.24 -0.91
CA TRP A 7 -9.19 -8.83 -1.25
C TRP A 7 -8.07 -8.00 -0.63
N MET A 8 -7.60 -6.99 -1.35
CA MET A 8 -6.84 -5.90 -0.78
C MET A 8 -7.82 -4.81 -0.32
N VAL A 9 -7.61 -4.28 0.87
CA VAL A 9 -8.25 -3.05 1.34
C VAL A 9 -7.19 -2.09 1.88
N ARG A 10 -6.96 -0.98 1.16
CA ARG A 10 -5.98 0.03 1.56
C ARG A 10 -6.49 0.81 2.78
N ALA A 11 -5.60 0.99 3.76
CA ALA A 11 -5.87 1.73 4.98
C ALA A 11 -5.76 3.26 4.75
N GLY A 12 -6.59 3.80 3.86
CA GLY A 12 -6.52 5.20 3.43
C GLY A 12 -5.61 5.42 2.22
N ASN A 13 -5.43 6.68 1.81
CA ASN A 13 -4.58 7.01 0.66
C ASN A 13 -3.09 7.00 1.03
N ASP A 14 -2.80 7.41 2.27
CA ASP A 14 -1.45 7.60 2.79
C ASP A 14 -1.12 6.60 3.92
N ASN A 15 -1.91 5.52 4.01
CA ASN A 15 -1.82 4.47 5.03
C ASN A 15 -2.24 4.91 6.45
N GLU A 16 -2.96 6.02 6.56
CA GLU A 16 -3.33 6.68 7.82
C GLU A 16 -4.28 5.86 8.72
N LEU A 17 -4.91 4.81 8.21
CA LEU A 17 -5.85 3.98 8.98
C LEU A 17 -5.22 2.69 9.52
N ILE A 18 -3.95 2.42 9.22
CA ILE A 18 -3.37 1.07 9.44
C ILE A 18 -3.30 0.69 10.92
N ASP A 19 -2.90 1.63 11.77
CA ASP A 19 -2.86 1.44 13.22
C ASP A 19 -4.27 1.11 13.74
N GLN A 20 -5.28 1.83 13.26
CA GLN A 20 -6.65 1.64 13.71
C GLN A 20 -7.25 0.32 13.20
N PHE A 21 -6.87 -0.12 12.01
CA PHE A 21 -7.26 -1.42 11.49
C PHE A 21 -6.77 -2.53 12.42
N SER A 22 -5.48 -2.50 12.77
CA SER A 22 -4.86 -3.52 13.63
C SER A 22 -5.36 -3.47 15.08
N GLU A 23 -5.62 -2.28 15.64
CA GLU A 23 -6.04 -2.12 17.04
C GLU A 23 -7.51 -2.43 17.31
N GLN A 24 -8.38 -2.24 16.31
CA GLN A 24 -9.83 -2.21 16.53
C GLN A 24 -10.59 -3.34 15.80
N ASP A 25 -9.90 -4.20 15.04
CA ASP A 25 -10.49 -5.37 14.35
C ASP A 25 -11.54 -5.00 13.28
N TRP A 26 -11.23 -4.02 12.43
CA TRP A 26 -12.09 -3.62 11.31
C TRP A 26 -11.31 -2.99 10.17
N ILE A 27 -11.98 -2.83 9.03
CA ILE A 27 -11.51 -2.10 7.85
C ILE A 27 -12.51 -1.03 7.45
N ALA A 28 -11.99 0.07 6.92
CA ALA A 28 -12.75 1.23 6.46
C ALA A 28 -12.47 1.55 5.00
N ILE A 29 -13.46 2.14 4.33
CA ILE A 29 -13.22 2.93 3.12
C ILE A 29 -13.96 4.27 3.21
N GLY A 30 -13.50 5.23 2.40
CA GLY A 30 -13.99 6.61 2.36
C GLY A 30 -15.32 6.78 1.63
N TRP A 31 -15.44 7.85 0.84
CA TRP A 31 -16.65 8.23 0.10
C TRP A 31 -17.84 8.60 1.00
N SER A 32 -17.61 9.49 1.96
CA SER A 32 -18.63 9.92 2.91
C SER A 32 -19.86 10.55 2.24
N GLU A 33 -19.65 11.24 1.12
CA GLU A 33 -20.68 11.81 0.25
C GLU A 33 -21.65 10.76 -0.31
N MET A 34 -21.22 9.50 -0.43
CA MET A 34 -22.06 8.43 -0.96
C MET A 34 -23.15 7.98 0.01
N GLY A 35 -23.11 8.40 1.28
CA GLY A 35 -24.11 8.02 2.28
C GLY A 35 -24.21 6.51 2.50
N ASN A 36 -25.29 6.05 3.13
CA ASN A 36 -25.51 4.61 3.31
C ASN A 36 -25.75 3.91 1.95
N LEU A 37 -25.02 2.82 1.69
CA LEU A 37 -25.11 2.01 0.47
C LEU A 37 -25.77 0.64 0.66
N SER A 38 -26.25 0.30 1.86
CA SER A 38 -26.85 -1.00 2.19
C SER A 38 -28.04 -1.40 1.30
N GLU A 39 -28.74 -0.43 0.71
CA GLU A 39 -29.90 -0.70 -0.16
C GLU A 39 -29.52 -0.90 -1.64
N LEU A 40 -28.26 -0.63 -2.02
CA LEU A 40 -27.80 -0.69 -3.41
C LEU A 40 -27.13 -2.02 -3.73
N ASN A 41 -27.94 -2.99 -4.12
CA ASN A 41 -27.51 -4.38 -4.31
C ASN A 41 -26.89 -4.69 -5.70
N SER A 42 -26.70 -3.69 -6.58
CA SER A 42 -26.12 -3.92 -7.91
C SER A 42 -25.00 -2.95 -8.24
N ARG A 43 -24.06 -3.40 -9.07
CA ARG A 43 -22.93 -2.60 -9.55
C ARG A 43 -23.42 -1.33 -10.25
N GLU A 44 -24.48 -1.47 -11.05
CA GLU A 44 -25.08 -0.38 -11.81
C GLU A 44 -25.75 0.64 -10.88
N ALA A 45 -26.41 0.19 -9.81
CA ALA A 45 -27.03 1.09 -8.83
C ALA A 45 -25.98 1.91 -8.08
N VAL A 46 -24.89 1.27 -7.60
CA VAL A 46 -23.78 1.97 -6.94
C VAL A 46 -23.11 2.97 -7.88
N LYS A 47 -22.83 2.57 -9.13
CA LYS A 47 -22.24 3.45 -10.15
C LYS A 47 -23.14 4.64 -10.50
N SER A 48 -24.46 4.41 -10.62
CA SER A 48 -25.42 5.49 -10.89
C SER A 48 -25.40 6.52 -9.78
N LYS A 49 -25.50 6.08 -8.52
CA LYS A 49 -25.42 6.98 -7.36
C LYS A 49 -24.10 7.74 -7.35
N TYR A 50 -22.99 7.06 -7.62
CA TYR A 50 -21.67 7.69 -7.70
C TYR A 50 -21.60 8.76 -8.79
N GLN A 51 -22.20 8.50 -9.96
CA GLN A 51 -22.27 9.48 -11.04
C GLN A 51 -23.10 10.71 -10.66
N ASP A 52 -24.17 10.52 -9.90
CA ASP A 52 -25.07 11.58 -9.44
C ASP A 52 -24.38 12.50 -8.42
N GLU A 53 -23.61 11.94 -7.47
CA GLU A 53 -22.82 12.70 -6.50
C GLU A 53 -21.56 13.35 -7.13
N HIS A 54 -21.04 12.77 -8.22
CA HIS A 54 -19.86 13.28 -8.92
C HIS A 54 -20.11 13.58 -10.42
N PRO A 55 -20.98 14.56 -10.76
CA PRO A 55 -21.41 14.81 -12.13
C PRO A 55 -20.28 15.29 -13.07
N LYS A 56 -19.16 15.76 -12.51
CA LYS A 56 -17.99 16.24 -13.26
C LYS A 56 -16.94 15.16 -13.52
N GLN A 57 -17.07 13.98 -12.91
CA GLN A 57 -16.10 12.90 -13.12
C GLN A 57 -16.32 12.18 -14.45
N SER A 58 -15.24 11.67 -15.03
CA SER A 58 -15.31 10.92 -16.28
C SER A 58 -16.00 9.56 -16.08
N PRO A 59 -16.64 8.99 -17.11
CA PRO A 59 -17.26 7.66 -17.02
C PRO A 59 -16.30 6.57 -16.57
N HIS A 60 -15.02 6.69 -16.91
CA HIS A 60 -13.98 5.77 -16.48
C HIS A 60 -13.75 5.84 -14.96
N LYS A 61 -13.59 7.05 -14.38
CA LYS A 61 -13.42 7.23 -12.93
C LYS A 61 -14.65 6.75 -12.15
N VAL A 62 -15.85 7.03 -12.65
CA VAL A 62 -17.11 6.50 -12.11
C VAL A 62 -17.13 4.97 -12.14
N GLY A 63 -16.68 4.38 -13.25
CA GLY A 63 -16.59 2.93 -13.40
C GLY A 63 -15.65 2.26 -12.39
N VAL A 64 -14.51 2.90 -12.11
CA VAL A 64 -13.50 2.44 -11.15
C VAL A 64 -13.99 2.62 -9.72
N ASN A 65 -14.29 3.84 -9.29
CA ASN A 65 -14.66 4.13 -7.89
C ASN A 65 -15.99 3.50 -7.49
N GLY A 66 -17.01 3.57 -8.35
CA GLY A 66 -18.25 2.83 -8.12
C GLY A 66 -18.06 1.31 -8.11
N GLY A 67 -17.04 0.81 -8.83
CA GLY A 67 -16.63 -0.60 -8.76
C GLY A 67 -16.02 -0.98 -7.40
N GLN A 68 -15.15 -0.13 -6.85
CA GLN A 68 -14.54 -0.34 -5.52
C GLN A 68 -15.60 -0.33 -4.42
N LEU A 69 -16.48 0.68 -4.42
CA LEU A 69 -17.60 0.76 -3.49
C LEU A 69 -18.50 -0.46 -3.58
N HIS A 70 -18.84 -0.90 -4.80
CA HIS A 70 -19.65 -2.10 -4.98
C HIS A 70 -18.95 -3.37 -4.45
N ARG A 71 -17.65 -3.55 -4.71
CA ARG A 71 -16.90 -4.68 -4.16
C ARG A 71 -16.96 -4.70 -2.64
N PHE A 72 -16.65 -3.57 -2.00
CA PHE A 72 -16.66 -3.47 -0.55
C PHE A 72 -18.05 -3.68 0.06
N THR A 73 -19.08 -3.07 -0.51
CA THR A 73 -20.43 -3.09 0.07
C THR A 73 -21.19 -4.38 -0.21
N ASN A 74 -21.05 -4.95 -1.41
CA ASN A 74 -21.95 -6.01 -1.89
C ASN A 74 -21.25 -7.35 -2.18
N ILE A 75 -19.93 -7.36 -2.40
CA ILE A 75 -19.22 -8.56 -2.86
C ILE A 75 -18.37 -9.19 -1.78
N ILE A 76 -17.64 -8.38 -1.01
CA ILE A 76 -16.91 -8.87 0.17
C ILE A 76 -17.94 -9.43 1.15
N ASP A 77 -17.73 -10.65 1.62
CA ASP A 77 -18.65 -11.30 2.55
C ASP A 77 -17.91 -12.00 3.71
N GLN A 78 -18.65 -12.44 4.72
CA GLN A 78 -18.09 -13.15 5.86
C GLN A 78 -17.31 -14.38 5.42
N GLY A 79 -16.10 -14.54 5.97
CA GLY A 79 -15.17 -15.60 5.62
C GLY A 79 -14.22 -15.26 4.46
N ASP A 80 -14.38 -14.13 3.78
CA ASP A 80 -13.38 -13.65 2.81
C ASP A 80 -12.10 -13.20 3.54
N LEU A 81 -10.97 -13.39 2.85
CA LEU A 81 -9.66 -12.96 3.30
C LEU A 81 -9.41 -11.50 2.90
N ILE A 82 -8.92 -10.70 3.84
CA ILE A 82 -8.52 -9.32 3.62
C ILE A 82 -7.02 -9.18 3.87
N LEU A 83 -6.36 -8.50 2.95
CA LEU A 83 -5.01 -7.98 3.14
C LEU A 83 -5.08 -6.46 3.26
N SER A 84 -4.29 -5.89 4.17
CA SER A 84 -4.03 -4.46 4.24
C SER A 84 -2.54 -4.22 4.40
N TYR A 85 -1.96 -3.36 3.57
CA TYR A 85 -0.52 -3.11 3.58
C TYR A 85 -0.17 -2.08 4.64
N ASP A 86 0.78 -2.40 5.51
CA ASP A 86 1.45 -1.48 6.41
C ASP A 86 2.77 -1.02 5.77
N LYS A 87 2.78 0.23 5.31
CA LYS A 87 3.95 0.83 4.65
C LYS A 87 5.12 1.03 5.62
N SER A 88 4.85 1.17 6.91
CA SER A 88 5.86 1.52 7.92
C SER A 88 6.79 0.35 8.22
N VAL A 89 6.24 -0.87 8.24
CA VAL A 89 6.97 -2.11 8.49
C VAL A 89 7.11 -2.98 7.26
N ARG A 90 6.53 -2.58 6.11
CA ARG A 90 6.53 -3.34 4.84
C ARG A 90 5.86 -4.71 4.96
N GLU A 91 4.83 -4.82 5.80
CA GLU A 91 4.09 -6.06 6.02
C GLU A 91 2.65 -5.94 5.55
N TYR A 92 2.04 -7.07 5.21
CA TYR A 92 0.61 -7.17 4.95
C TYR A 92 -0.09 -7.77 6.18
N LEU A 93 -0.98 -7.00 6.79
CA LEU A 93 -1.95 -7.52 7.73
C LEU A 93 -2.88 -8.48 7.00
N VAL A 94 -3.08 -9.68 7.54
CA VAL A 94 -3.98 -10.68 6.97
C VAL A 94 -5.11 -10.96 7.95
N GLY A 95 -6.34 -10.78 7.51
CA GLY A 95 -7.52 -10.94 8.34
C GLY A 95 -8.67 -11.61 7.61
N THR A 96 -9.65 -12.08 8.37
CA THR A 96 -10.88 -12.68 7.84
C THR A 96 -12.08 -11.81 8.18
N VAL A 97 -12.98 -11.58 7.21
CA VAL A 97 -14.21 -10.81 7.44
C VAL A 97 -15.14 -11.57 8.39
N THR A 98 -15.52 -10.94 9.49
CA THR A 98 -16.40 -11.52 10.52
C THR A 98 -17.80 -10.93 10.53
N GLY A 99 -18.00 -9.76 9.92
CA GLY A 99 -19.27 -9.03 9.96
C GLY A 99 -19.79 -8.57 8.59
N PRO A 100 -21.10 -8.23 8.51
CA PRO A 100 -21.66 -7.60 7.33
C PRO A 100 -21.11 -6.17 7.16
N TYR A 101 -21.42 -5.54 6.02
CA TYR A 101 -21.20 -4.11 5.82
C TYR A 101 -21.99 -3.27 6.84
N GLU A 102 -21.31 -2.31 7.47
CA GLU A 102 -21.86 -1.32 8.38
C GLU A 102 -21.60 0.10 7.81
N TYR A 103 -22.57 1.00 7.96
CA TYR A 103 -22.41 2.43 7.65
C TYR A 103 -22.41 3.24 8.95
N LYS A 104 -21.29 3.89 9.26
CA LYS A 104 -21.05 4.64 10.51
C LYS A 104 -20.45 6.02 10.24
N PRO A 105 -21.29 7.03 9.92
CA PRO A 105 -20.83 8.35 9.50
C PRO A 105 -20.15 9.19 10.59
N GLU A 106 -20.43 8.93 11.86
CA GLU A 106 -20.01 9.80 12.97
C GLU A 106 -19.29 9.04 14.11
N ASP A 107 -19.16 7.72 14.02
CA ASP A 107 -18.80 6.89 15.18
C ASP A 107 -17.33 6.48 15.23
N VAL A 108 -16.65 6.33 14.08
CA VAL A 108 -15.39 5.57 14.04
C VAL A 108 -14.22 6.37 13.50
N ILE A 109 -14.27 6.79 12.23
CA ILE A 109 -13.24 7.65 11.64
C ILE A 109 -13.91 8.69 10.75
N GLU A 110 -13.53 9.95 10.94
CA GLU A 110 -13.94 11.07 10.10
C GLU A 110 -13.58 10.76 8.63
N ASP A 111 -14.53 10.96 7.71
CA ASP A 111 -14.42 10.66 6.27
C ASP A 111 -14.40 9.18 5.85
N TYR A 112 -14.39 8.21 6.78
CA TYR A 112 -14.35 6.77 6.47
C TYR A 112 -15.54 5.98 7.05
N PRO A 113 -16.76 6.19 6.53
CA PRO A 113 -17.97 5.69 7.17
C PRO A 113 -18.36 4.26 6.75
N HIS A 114 -17.65 3.64 5.82
CA HIS A 114 -17.96 2.32 5.29
C HIS A 114 -17.10 1.28 5.97
N ILE A 115 -17.70 0.40 6.77
CA ILE A 115 -16.97 -0.45 7.72
C ILE A 115 -17.30 -1.92 7.53
N ARG A 116 -16.30 -2.78 7.72
CA ARG A 116 -16.46 -4.21 7.96
C ARG A 116 -15.59 -4.68 9.10
N ARG A 117 -16.13 -5.58 9.92
CA ARG A 117 -15.37 -6.22 11.01
C ARG A 117 -14.47 -7.31 10.46
N ILE A 118 -13.24 -7.34 10.96
CA ILE A 118 -12.18 -8.25 10.57
C ILE A 118 -11.62 -8.91 11.82
N GLU A 119 -11.29 -10.19 11.75
CA GLU A 119 -10.40 -10.84 12.71
C GLU A 119 -9.04 -10.96 12.05
N TRP A 120 -8.04 -10.22 12.55
CA TRP A 120 -6.67 -10.32 12.07
C TRP A 120 -6.05 -11.63 12.56
N VAL A 121 -5.48 -12.40 11.64
CA VAL A 121 -5.01 -13.77 11.89
C VAL A 121 -3.53 -13.95 11.59
N ASP A 122 -2.91 -13.05 10.84
CA ASP A 122 -1.52 -13.17 10.40
C ASP A 122 -0.91 -11.84 9.96
N GLN A 123 0.41 -11.84 9.81
CA GLN A 123 1.18 -10.78 9.16
C GLN A 123 2.18 -11.44 8.21
N ILE A 124 2.29 -10.92 6.98
CA ILE A 124 3.19 -11.47 5.95
C ILE A 124 4.15 -10.37 5.52
N ASP A 125 5.45 -10.64 5.53
CA ASP A 125 6.44 -9.70 5.01
C ASP A 125 6.28 -9.58 3.49
N ARG A 126 6.32 -8.35 2.97
CA ARG A 126 6.16 -8.09 1.53
C ARG A 126 7.16 -8.88 0.69
N ASP A 127 8.36 -9.11 1.20
CA ASP A 127 9.44 -9.73 0.46
C ASP A 127 9.30 -11.27 0.41
N GLU A 128 8.36 -11.86 1.17
CA GLU A 128 7.92 -13.26 1.01
C GLU A 128 7.08 -13.50 -0.25
N PHE A 129 6.51 -12.43 -0.81
CA PHE A 129 5.76 -12.50 -2.06
C PHE A 129 6.69 -12.53 -3.28
N SER A 130 6.25 -13.25 -4.32
CA SER A 130 6.90 -13.30 -5.62
C SER A 130 6.82 -11.95 -6.33
N ARG A 131 7.72 -11.66 -7.27
CA ARG A 131 7.61 -10.43 -8.09
C ARG A 131 6.25 -10.26 -8.78
N PRO A 132 5.66 -11.30 -9.41
CA PRO A 132 4.31 -11.21 -9.96
C PRO A 132 3.27 -10.82 -8.91
N ALA A 133 3.30 -11.43 -7.73
CA ALA A 133 2.35 -11.07 -6.67
C ALA A 133 2.58 -9.67 -6.13
N ARG A 134 3.83 -9.23 -5.96
CA ARG A 134 4.14 -7.83 -5.59
C ARG A 134 3.61 -6.83 -6.62
N ASN A 135 3.68 -7.15 -7.92
CA ASN A 135 3.08 -6.33 -8.97
C ASN A 135 1.55 -6.22 -8.83
N THR A 136 0.87 -7.33 -8.52
CA THR A 136 -0.58 -7.32 -8.25
C THR A 136 -0.91 -6.53 -6.99
N LEU A 137 -0.14 -6.72 -5.91
CA LEU A 137 -0.30 -6.04 -4.64
C LEU A 137 -0.01 -4.52 -4.72
N GLY A 138 0.75 -4.06 -5.73
CA GLY A 138 1.08 -2.64 -5.96
C GLY A 138 -0.01 -1.80 -6.63
N SER A 139 -1.23 -2.31 -6.83
CA SER A 139 -2.35 -1.52 -7.38
C SER A 139 -2.73 -0.35 -6.46
N THR A 140 -3.06 0.84 -7.01
CA THR A 140 -3.49 1.98 -6.18
C THR A 140 -4.96 1.99 -5.82
N LEU A 141 -5.72 1.01 -6.31
CA LEU A 141 -7.11 0.86 -5.91
C LEU A 141 -7.18 0.58 -4.41
N THR A 142 -8.09 1.26 -3.72
CA THR A 142 -8.44 0.98 -2.33
C THR A 142 -8.96 -0.44 -2.18
N VAL A 143 -9.78 -0.93 -3.12
CA VAL A 143 -10.39 -2.27 -3.04
C VAL A 143 -10.27 -3.01 -4.36
N PHE A 144 -9.50 -4.11 -4.35
CA PHE A 144 -9.33 -5.00 -5.51
C PHE A 144 -9.20 -6.47 -5.08
N SER A 145 -9.45 -7.38 -6.03
CA SER A 145 -9.38 -8.82 -5.77
C SER A 145 -7.92 -9.28 -5.82
N LEU A 146 -7.59 -10.21 -4.94
CA LEU A 146 -6.32 -10.92 -4.85
C LEU A 146 -6.51 -12.41 -5.15
N ASP A 147 -7.62 -12.78 -5.81
CA ASP A 147 -7.94 -14.18 -6.09
C ASP A 147 -6.85 -14.86 -6.93
N ASP A 148 -6.17 -14.12 -7.81
CA ASP A 148 -5.08 -14.63 -8.65
C ASP A 148 -3.83 -15.02 -7.87
N ILE A 149 -3.60 -14.43 -6.69
CA ILE A 149 -2.45 -14.71 -5.82
C ILE A 149 -2.85 -15.41 -4.51
N ARG A 150 -4.09 -15.88 -4.43
CA ARG A 150 -4.65 -16.47 -3.21
C ARG A 150 -3.91 -17.73 -2.77
N GLU A 151 -3.55 -18.58 -3.72
CA GLU A 151 -2.78 -19.81 -3.45
C GLU A 151 -1.42 -19.46 -2.85
N GLU A 152 -0.74 -18.45 -3.41
CA GLU A 152 0.52 -17.92 -2.89
C GLU A 152 0.37 -17.36 -1.46
N ILE A 153 -0.70 -16.62 -1.16
CA ILE A 153 -0.97 -16.15 0.20
C ILE A 153 -1.11 -17.34 1.17
N GLU A 154 -1.82 -18.41 0.78
CA GLU A 154 -1.99 -19.60 1.63
C GLU A 154 -0.68 -20.41 1.76
N GLU A 155 0.15 -20.47 0.73
CA GLU A 155 1.47 -21.12 0.77
C GLU A 155 2.43 -20.43 1.75
N ILE A 156 2.45 -19.09 1.74
CA ILE A 156 3.26 -18.30 2.68
C ILE A 156 2.78 -18.55 4.11
N ARG A 157 1.47 -18.41 4.36
CA ARG A 157 0.87 -18.62 5.70
C ARG A 157 1.04 -20.03 6.25
N SER A 158 1.05 -21.03 5.38
CA SER A 158 1.29 -22.43 5.79
C SER A 158 2.77 -22.76 5.97
N GLY A 159 3.69 -21.85 5.64
CA GLY A 159 5.13 -22.08 5.64
C GLY A 159 5.58 -23.12 4.61
N THR A 160 4.76 -23.37 3.59
CA THR A 160 5.04 -24.38 2.55
C THR A 160 5.87 -23.80 1.41
N ARG A 161 5.91 -22.47 1.28
CA ARG A 161 6.68 -21.77 0.26
C ARG A 161 8.18 -21.84 0.54
N ARG A 162 8.95 -22.20 -0.49
CA ARG A 162 10.42 -22.10 -0.47
C ARG A 162 10.82 -20.80 -1.14
N THR A 163 11.55 -19.95 -0.44
CA THR A 163 12.07 -18.64 -0.88
C THR A 163 13.09 -18.69 -2.03
N ASP A 164 13.31 -19.86 -2.64
CA ASP A 164 14.45 -20.12 -3.54
C ASP A 164 14.06 -20.31 -5.03
N GLU A 165 12.81 -20.12 -5.45
CA GLU A 165 12.47 -20.31 -6.87
C GLU A 165 12.80 -19.09 -7.74
N PRO A 166 13.54 -19.27 -8.85
CA PRO A 166 13.98 -18.18 -9.70
C PRO A 166 12.81 -17.56 -10.45
N GLU A 167 12.86 -16.23 -10.54
CA GLU A 167 11.85 -15.37 -11.12
C GLU A 167 11.67 -15.61 -12.63
N THR A 168 10.58 -16.28 -13.00
CA THR A 168 10.09 -16.24 -14.38
C THR A 168 9.20 -15.03 -14.57
N SER A 169 9.68 -14.08 -15.38
CA SER A 169 8.92 -12.95 -15.89
C SER A 169 7.83 -13.43 -16.84
N GLU A 170 6.62 -13.65 -16.33
CA GLU A 170 5.43 -13.66 -17.16
C GLU A 170 4.74 -12.29 -17.03
N GLU A 171 4.87 -11.48 -18.09
CA GLU A 171 4.02 -10.31 -18.32
C GLU A 171 2.59 -10.80 -18.59
N GLY A 172 1.81 -10.96 -17.53
CA GLY A 172 0.35 -11.15 -17.57
C GLY A 172 -0.35 -9.80 -17.40
N GLY A 173 -1.03 -9.35 -18.44
CA GLY A 173 -1.50 -7.97 -18.59
C GLY A 173 -2.74 -7.58 -17.80
N GLU A 174 -2.87 -6.27 -17.60
CA GLU A 174 -4.16 -5.61 -17.38
C GLU A 174 -4.46 -4.66 -18.53
N ASP A 175 -5.58 -4.91 -19.22
CA ASP A 175 -6.08 -4.15 -20.37
C ASP A 175 -6.82 -2.87 -19.90
N GLN A 176 -6.18 -2.11 -19.01
CA GLN A 176 -6.59 -0.76 -18.62
C GLN A 176 -5.37 0.15 -18.62
N PRO A 177 -5.42 1.32 -19.28
CA PRO A 177 -4.31 2.26 -19.19
C PRO A 177 -4.11 2.65 -17.72
N PRO A 178 -2.90 2.50 -17.17
CA PRO A 178 -2.63 2.79 -15.76
C PRO A 178 -2.95 4.25 -15.47
N PHE A 179 -3.56 4.53 -14.32
CA PHE A 179 -3.76 5.92 -13.89
C PHE A 179 -2.39 6.55 -13.59
N HIS A 180 -2.28 7.88 -13.71
CA HIS A 180 -1.06 8.59 -13.28
C HIS A 180 -0.68 8.25 -11.82
N LYS A 181 -1.68 8.07 -10.94
CA LYS A 181 -1.46 7.64 -9.56
C LYS A 181 -0.93 6.21 -9.46
N ASP A 182 -1.39 5.28 -10.32
CA ASP A 182 -0.83 3.92 -10.40
C ASP A 182 0.65 3.94 -10.76
N VAL A 183 1.04 4.79 -11.72
CA VAL A 183 2.43 4.93 -12.12
C VAL A 183 3.28 5.53 -10.99
N GLU A 184 2.76 6.55 -10.32
CA GLU A 184 3.44 7.22 -9.19
C GLU A 184 3.65 6.26 -8.00
N SER A 185 2.60 5.58 -7.53
CA SER A 185 2.74 4.63 -6.42
C SER A 185 3.64 3.44 -6.78
N ARG A 186 3.60 2.96 -8.02
CA ARG A 186 4.53 1.92 -8.47
C ARG A 186 5.96 2.44 -8.51
N ALA A 187 6.18 3.70 -8.88
CA ALA A 187 7.49 4.31 -8.81
C ALA A 187 7.96 4.45 -7.35
N ASP A 188 7.09 4.89 -6.44
CA ASP A 188 7.39 4.98 -5.00
C ASP A 188 7.75 3.61 -4.42
N GLU A 189 7.01 2.56 -4.78
CA GLU A 189 7.31 1.18 -4.38
C GLU A 189 8.65 0.70 -4.95
N LEU A 190 8.93 0.97 -6.23
CA LEU A 190 10.21 0.61 -6.85
C LEU A 190 11.39 1.37 -6.23
N ILE A 191 11.21 2.65 -5.90
CA ILE A 191 12.22 3.46 -5.22
C ILE A 191 12.45 2.92 -3.81
N SER A 192 11.37 2.64 -3.07
CA SER A 192 11.47 2.06 -1.73
C SER A 192 12.18 0.70 -1.75
N ASP A 193 11.87 -0.15 -2.74
CA ASP A 193 12.56 -1.43 -2.92
C ASP A 193 14.03 -1.27 -3.24
N HIS A 194 14.38 -0.31 -4.10
CA HIS A 194 15.77 -0.04 -4.43
C HIS A 194 16.53 0.39 -3.17
N ILE A 195 16.02 1.39 -2.44
CA ILE A 195 16.62 1.91 -1.21
C ILE A 195 16.74 0.82 -0.14
N ALA A 196 15.77 -0.08 0.00
CA ALA A 196 15.82 -1.14 1.00
C ALA A 196 16.92 -2.21 0.73
N HIS A 197 17.43 -2.28 -0.50
CA HIS A 197 18.39 -3.32 -0.92
C HIS A 197 19.78 -2.77 -1.27
N ILE A 198 20.00 -1.45 -1.17
CA ILE A 198 21.34 -0.89 -1.36
C ILE A 198 22.21 -1.20 -0.15
N ASP A 199 23.51 -1.34 -0.38
CA ASP A 199 24.46 -1.61 0.71
C ASP A 199 24.81 -0.33 1.52
N ALA A 200 25.60 -0.51 2.58
CA ALA A 200 25.95 0.60 3.48
C ALA A 200 26.75 1.71 2.75
N GLU A 201 27.65 1.34 1.83
CA GLU A 201 28.45 2.29 1.06
C GLU A 201 27.56 3.05 0.06
N GLU A 202 26.63 2.35 -0.60
CA GLU A 202 25.63 2.96 -1.48
C GLU A 202 24.64 3.88 -0.72
N MET A 203 24.30 3.55 0.54
CA MET A 203 23.49 4.42 1.42
C MET A 203 24.23 5.72 1.78
N GLU A 204 25.54 5.66 2.01
CA GLU A 204 26.39 6.84 2.24
C GLU A 204 26.39 7.76 1.03
N ASP A 205 26.62 7.19 -0.16
CA ASP A 205 26.59 7.92 -1.43
C ASP A 205 25.21 8.55 -1.71
N LEU A 206 24.13 7.81 -1.46
CA LEU A 206 22.76 8.31 -1.60
C LEU A 206 22.50 9.49 -0.65
N THR A 207 22.96 9.39 0.59
CA THR A 207 22.81 10.43 1.61
C THR A 207 23.60 11.68 1.24
N ALA A 208 24.84 11.53 0.77
CA ALA A 208 25.65 12.65 0.30
C ALA A 208 24.98 13.35 -0.90
N ALA A 209 24.52 12.60 -1.90
CA ALA A 209 23.83 13.16 -3.06
C ALA A 209 22.53 13.90 -2.69
N LEU A 210 21.79 13.40 -1.68
CA LEU A 210 20.59 14.08 -1.19
C LEU A 210 20.93 15.43 -0.52
N LEU A 211 21.98 15.46 0.30
CA LEU A 211 22.46 16.69 0.94
C LEU A 211 22.96 17.70 -0.11
N GLU A 212 23.65 17.24 -1.15
CA GLU A 212 24.02 18.10 -2.28
C GLU A 212 22.79 18.69 -3.00
N ALA A 213 21.77 17.87 -3.25
CA ALA A 213 20.52 18.33 -3.86
C ALA A 213 19.77 19.36 -2.99
N MET A 214 19.92 19.28 -1.66
CA MET A 214 19.39 20.26 -0.72
C MET A 214 20.22 21.55 -0.63
N GLY A 215 21.36 21.63 -1.33
CA GLY A 215 22.23 22.79 -1.41
C GLY A 215 23.41 22.79 -0.43
N TYR A 216 23.69 21.65 0.22
CA TYR A 216 24.91 21.46 0.98
C TYR A 216 26.06 21.02 0.06
N HIS A 217 27.28 21.10 0.57
CA HIS A 217 28.44 20.45 -0.02
C HIS A 217 28.77 19.23 0.83
N ALA A 218 28.41 18.03 0.34
CA ALA A 218 28.54 16.77 1.07
C ALA A 218 29.58 15.85 0.43
N GLN A 219 30.34 15.13 1.25
CA GLN A 219 31.30 14.11 0.82
C GLN A 219 31.23 12.89 1.73
N THR A 220 31.40 11.70 1.15
CA THR A 220 31.58 10.44 1.88
C THR A 220 33.02 10.34 2.40
N THR A 221 33.19 9.69 3.55
CA THR A 221 34.50 9.55 4.21
C THR A 221 35.13 8.18 3.95
N GLU A 222 36.45 8.12 3.78
CA GLU A 222 37.13 6.83 3.53
C GLU A 222 37.09 5.92 4.77
N ALA A 223 36.67 4.67 4.57
CA ALA A 223 36.55 3.66 5.61
C ALA A 223 37.84 3.49 6.46
N GLY A 224 37.77 3.90 7.73
CA GLY A 224 38.75 3.53 8.76
C GLY A 224 39.51 4.68 9.42
N ALA A 225 39.25 5.94 9.06
CA ALA A 225 39.91 7.12 9.64
C ALA A 225 38.96 8.08 10.39
N ASP A 226 37.66 7.78 10.43
CA ASP A 226 36.56 8.73 10.55
C ASP A 226 35.84 8.81 11.92
N HIS A 227 36.30 8.08 12.95
CA HIS A 227 35.61 8.02 14.25
C HIS A 227 34.12 7.58 14.16
N GLY A 228 33.71 6.91 13.06
CA GLY A 228 32.33 6.50 12.80
C GLY A 228 31.44 7.66 12.38
N ILE A 229 31.91 8.49 11.46
CA ILE A 229 31.12 9.45 10.68
C ILE A 229 31.16 8.94 9.26
N ASP A 230 30.01 8.88 8.59
CA ASP A 230 29.91 8.25 7.27
C ASP A 230 29.71 9.30 6.15
N VAL A 231 29.12 10.46 6.49
CA VAL A 231 28.94 11.61 5.57
C VAL A 231 29.19 12.93 6.29
N GLU A 232 30.03 13.79 5.70
CA GLU A 232 30.24 15.18 6.14
C GLU A 232 29.58 16.16 5.17
N ALA A 233 28.78 17.10 5.69
CA ALA A 233 28.10 18.10 4.86
C ALA A 233 28.24 19.53 5.41
N HIS A 234 28.64 20.45 4.53
CA HIS A 234 28.85 21.87 4.84
C HIS A 234 27.83 22.76 4.12
N PRO A 235 27.35 23.84 4.75
CA PRO A 235 26.47 24.81 4.11
C PRO A 235 27.23 25.73 3.14
N ASP A 236 28.57 25.77 3.22
CA ASP A 236 29.45 26.58 2.38
C ASP A 236 30.37 25.72 1.51
N SER A 237 30.76 26.24 0.35
CA SER A 237 31.59 25.54 -0.64
C SER A 237 33.06 25.36 -0.23
N LEU A 238 33.46 25.95 0.90
CA LEU A 238 34.85 26.01 1.34
C LEU A 238 35.06 25.33 2.70
N GLY A 239 34.00 24.82 3.35
CA GLY A 239 34.08 24.12 4.63
C GLY A 239 34.59 24.98 5.78
N PHE A 240 34.38 26.31 5.72
CA PHE A 240 34.81 27.23 6.77
C PHE A 240 33.78 27.35 7.90
N GLU A 241 32.52 26.98 7.63
CA GLU A 241 31.50 26.83 8.66
C GLU A 241 31.50 25.39 9.18
N ASP A 242 31.33 25.24 10.51
CA ASP A 242 31.25 23.92 11.15
C ASP A 242 30.21 23.04 10.41
N PRO A 243 30.48 21.74 10.22
CA PRO A 243 29.60 20.86 9.45
C PRO A 243 28.20 20.88 10.05
N ALA A 244 27.21 21.09 9.19
CA ALA A 244 25.82 21.23 9.61
C ALA A 244 25.20 19.87 9.96
N VAL A 245 25.72 18.77 9.39
CA VAL A 245 25.23 17.41 9.59
C VAL A 245 26.43 16.45 9.63
N LEU A 246 26.48 15.63 10.70
CA LEU A 246 27.32 14.44 10.80
C LEU A 246 26.37 13.25 10.88
N ASN A 247 26.27 12.45 9.83
CA ASN A 247 25.33 11.33 9.81
C ASN A 247 26.06 10.00 10.03
N ARG A 248 25.35 9.07 10.68
CA ARG A 248 25.69 7.65 10.71
C ARG A 248 24.60 6.91 9.95
N CYS A 249 24.97 6.17 8.93
CA CYS A 249 24.03 5.47 8.04
C CYS A 249 23.87 3.99 8.43
#